data_AF-A0A1Y2WL88-F1
#
_entry.id   AF-A0A1Y2WL88-F1
#
_cell.length_a   1.000
_cell.length_b   1.000
_cell.length_c   1.000
_cell.angle_alpha   90.00
_cell.angle_beta   90.00
_cell.angle_gamma   90.00
#
_symmetry.space_group_name_H-M   'P 1'
#
loop_
_entity.id
_entity.type
_entity.pdbx_description
1 polymer ?
#
loop_
_entity_poly.entity_id
_entity_poly.type
_entity_poly.pdbx_seq_one_letter_code
_entity_poly.pdbx_strand_id
1 'polypeptide(L)'
;MDNPIHPFYYLSDYRVVICTRCRYACLSSEVDAHLRRLEHANIIRARRIEIVRAVQAIPEIRRTQDDLLDFPYPPPTSPAIPQLPPPANDGLGCQECSYVVRANSMMRAHYRKQHDWVNNRKSGRLRKGIAAPPRPWRTGVRCQRLFTHRRASQWFEVERD
;
A
#
# COMPACT_ATOMS: atom_id res chain seq x y z
N MET A 1 13.39 25.07 -13.09
CA MET A 1 14.29 23.89 -12.96
C MET A 1 13.41 22.66 -13.06
N ASP A 2 13.51 21.91 -14.15
CA ASP A 2 12.70 20.71 -14.32
C ASP A 2 13.17 19.63 -13.35
N ASN A 3 12.26 19.09 -12.53
CA ASN A 3 12.55 17.94 -11.68
C ASN A 3 13.05 16.77 -12.57
N PRO A 4 14.29 16.28 -12.39
CA PRO A 4 14.91 15.32 -13.30
C PRO A 4 14.19 13.97 -13.34
N ILE A 5 13.43 13.65 -12.29
CA ILE A 5 12.69 12.39 -12.18
C ILE A 5 11.18 12.57 -12.43
N HIS A 6 10.68 13.77 -12.78
CA HIS A 6 9.25 13.97 -13.05
C HIS A 6 8.74 12.97 -14.12
N PRO A 7 7.61 12.25 -13.89
CA PRO A 7 6.53 12.50 -12.93
C PRO A 7 6.68 11.78 -11.58
N PHE A 8 7.87 11.35 -11.22
CA PHE A 8 8.11 10.68 -9.95
C PHE A 8 8.43 11.65 -8.82
N TYR A 9 7.99 11.27 -7.63
CA TYR A 9 8.42 11.80 -6.35
C TYR A 9 9.24 10.73 -5.62
N TYR A 10 10.44 11.06 -5.16
CA TYR A 10 11.24 10.12 -4.38
C TYR A 10 10.80 10.16 -2.91
N LEU A 11 10.34 9.01 -2.43
CA LEU A 11 9.97 8.82 -1.04
C LEU A 11 11.14 8.15 -0.31
N SER A 12 11.99 8.98 0.30
CA SER A 12 13.28 8.58 0.88
C SER A 12 13.17 7.51 1.96
N ASP A 13 12.22 7.65 2.88
CA ASP A 13 12.08 6.75 4.05
C ASP A 13 11.87 5.29 3.63
N TYR A 14 11.27 5.08 2.46
CA TYR A 14 10.98 3.77 1.91
C TYR A 14 11.86 3.41 0.70
N ARG A 15 12.72 4.34 0.28
CA ARG A 15 13.67 4.22 -0.84
C ARG A 15 12.99 3.79 -2.15
N VAL A 16 11.83 4.36 -2.44
CA VAL A 16 11.02 4.07 -3.64
C VAL A 16 10.57 5.36 -4.30
N VAL A 17 10.15 5.28 -5.57
CA VAL A 17 9.55 6.42 -6.27
C VAL A 17 8.05 6.25 -6.40
N ILE A 18 7.29 7.32 -6.20
CA ILE A 18 5.84 7.35 -6.42
C ILE A 18 5.57 8.10 -7.72
N CYS A 19 4.87 7.49 -8.66
CA CYS A 19 4.35 8.22 -9.82
C CYS A 19 3.21 9.13 -9.36
N THR A 20 3.36 10.44 -9.48
CA THR A 20 2.35 11.40 -8.99
C THR A 20 1.07 11.40 -9.84
N ARG A 21 1.15 10.94 -11.10
CA ARG A 21 -0.02 10.79 -11.99
C ARG A 21 -0.83 9.55 -11.64
N CYS A 22 -0.17 8.40 -11.49
CA CYS A 22 -0.83 7.12 -11.21
C CYS A 22 -1.07 6.86 -9.72
N ARG A 23 -0.38 7.59 -8.84
CA ARG A 23 -0.47 7.54 -7.38
C ARG A 23 -0.18 6.14 -6.81
N TYR A 24 0.96 5.56 -7.17
CA TYR A 24 1.51 4.37 -6.52
C TYR A 24 3.03 4.31 -6.66
N ALA A 25 3.66 3.56 -5.76
CA ALA A 25 5.09 3.32 -5.74
C ALA A 25 5.54 2.36 -6.85
N CYS A 26 6.69 2.64 -7.45
CA CYS A 26 7.40 1.82 -8.42
C CYS A 26 8.82 1.57 -7.92
N LEU A 27 9.35 0.39 -8.22
CA LEU A 27 10.77 0.12 -8.08
C LEU A 27 11.56 0.75 -9.23
N SER A 28 12.86 1.01 -9.03
CA SER A 28 13.68 1.65 -10.07
C SER A 28 13.77 0.81 -11.36
N SER A 29 13.68 -0.52 -11.29
CA SER A 29 13.63 -1.38 -12.48
C SER A 29 12.30 -1.31 -13.24
N GLU A 30 11.21 -0.93 -12.57
CA GLU A 30 9.86 -0.90 -13.13
C GLU A 30 9.55 0.43 -13.84
N VAL A 31 10.35 1.47 -13.61
CA VAL A 31 10.12 2.83 -14.11
C VAL A 31 10.00 2.89 -15.64
N ASP A 32 10.89 2.25 -16.39
CA ASP A 32 10.82 2.29 -17.86
C ASP A 32 9.55 1.61 -18.37
N ALA A 33 9.21 0.43 -17.83
CA ALA A 33 8.00 -0.30 -18.19
C ALA A 33 6.73 0.48 -17.80
N HIS A 34 6.74 1.16 -16.66
CA HIS A 34 5.65 2.02 -16.22
C HIS A 34 5.45 3.22 -17.15
N LEU A 35 6.52 3.91 -17.54
CA LEU A 35 6.46 5.08 -18.42
C LEU A 35 6.05 4.75 -19.87
N ARG A 36 6.03 3.47 -20.26
CA ARG A 36 5.51 3.03 -21.57
C ARG A 36 4.00 2.86 -21.61
N ARG A 37 3.30 2.96 -20.47
CA ARG A 37 1.84 2.84 -20.40
C ARG A 37 1.15 4.07 -21.00
N LEU A 38 -0.12 3.92 -21.36
CA LEU A 38 -0.91 4.95 -22.05
C LEU A 38 -1.04 6.25 -21.24
N GLU A 39 -1.06 6.15 -19.90
CA GLU A 39 -1.10 7.30 -18.99
C GLU A 39 0.13 8.22 -19.13
N HIS A 40 1.21 7.71 -19.74
CA HIS A 40 2.48 8.39 -19.95
C HIS A 40 2.85 8.54 -21.43
N ALA A 41 1.89 8.40 -22.36
CA ALA A 41 2.13 8.45 -23.80
C ALA A 41 2.79 9.77 -24.28
N ASN A 42 2.64 10.86 -23.52
CA ASN A 42 3.26 12.15 -23.83
C ASN A 42 4.75 12.25 -23.46
N ILE A 43 5.31 11.25 -22.78
CA ILE A 43 6.73 11.21 -22.41
C ILE A 43 7.50 10.52 -23.53
N ILE A 44 8.21 11.32 -24.32
CA ILE A 44 9.03 10.83 -25.44
C ILE A 44 10.18 9.93 -24.96
N ARG A 45 10.70 9.10 -25.88
CA ARG A 45 11.77 8.13 -25.59
C ARG A 45 13.01 8.75 -24.96
N ALA A 46 13.49 9.88 -25.48
CA ALA A 46 14.68 10.56 -24.96
C ALA A 46 14.50 10.93 -23.48
N ARG A 47 13.38 11.59 -23.17
CA ARG A 47 13.02 11.97 -21.79
C ARG A 47 12.84 10.76 -20.87
N ARG A 48 12.24 9.68 -21.36
CA ARG A 48 12.10 8.44 -20.58
C ARG A 48 13.46 7.87 -20.18
N ILE A 49 14.44 7.86 -21.08
CA ILE A 49 15.80 7.40 -20.80
C ILE A 49 16.47 8.27 -19.72
N GLU A 50 16.30 9.60 -19.79
CA GLU A 50 16.80 10.52 -18.77
C GLU A 50 16.19 10.23 -17.39
N ILE A 51 14.87 10.09 -17.32
CA ILE A 51 14.15 9.80 -16.05
C ILE A 51 14.64 8.47 -15.47
N VAL A 52 14.74 7.42 -16.28
CA VAL A 52 15.20 6.10 -15.84
C VAL A 52 16.61 6.19 -15.27
N ARG A 53 17.54 6.87 -15.96
CA ARG A 53 18.91 7.08 -15.47
C ARG A 53 18.92 7.87 -14.16
N ALA A 54 18.14 8.95 -14.07
CA ALA A 54 18.07 9.78 -12.88
C ALA A 54 17.51 9.01 -11.68
N VAL A 55 16.46 8.20 -11.86
CA VAL A 55 15.91 7.36 -10.79
C VAL A 55 16.92 6.28 -10.37
N GLN A 56 17.59 5.63 -11.32
CA GLN A 56 18.58 4.59 -11.03
C GLN A 56 19.85 5.13 -10.36
N ALA A 57 20.14 6.42 -10.51
CA ALA A 57 21.26 7.09 -9.85
C ALA A 57 20.97 7.47 -8.38
N ILE A 58 19.72 7.32 -7.91
CA ILE A 58 19.37 7.62 -6.51
C ILE A 58 20.04 6.56 -5.60
N PRO A 59 20.86 6.98 -4.61
CA PRO A 59 21.51 6.05 -3.70
C PRO A 59 20.49 5.15 -2.98
N GLU A 60 20.84 3.87 -2.87
CA GLU A 60 20.07 2.85 -2.13
C GLU A 60 18.61 2.67 -2.57
N ILE A 61 18.22 3.18 -3.74
CA ILE A 61 16.86 3.00 -4.24
C ILE A 61 16.55 1.51 -4.43
N ARG A 62 15.37 1.08 -3.96
CA ARG A 62 14.91 -0.29 -4.14
C ARG A 62 14.68 -0.56 -5.62
N ARG A 63 15.35 -1.58 -6.14
CA ARG A 63 15.43 -1.91 -7.55
C ARG A 63 14.50 -3.05 -7.92
N THR A 64 14.39 -4.07 -7.11
CA THR A 64 13.70 -5.32 -7.44
C THR A 64 12.72 -5.74 -6.34
N GLN A 65 11.90 -6.75 -6.65
CA GLN A 65 10.92 -7.29 -5.70
C GLN A 65 11.60 -7.99 -4.51
N ASP A 66 12.86 -8.43 -4.65
CA ASP A 66 13.63 -9.03 -3.55
C ASP A 66 14.06 -7.98 -2.54
N ASP A 67 14.29 -6.73 -2.97
CA ASP A 67 14.54 -5.62 -2.06
C ASP A 67 13.32 -5.36 -1.15
N LEU A 68 12.13 -5.83 -1.52
CA LEU A 68 10.91 -5.65 -0.74
C LEU A 68 10.68 -6.76 0.30
N LEU A 69 11.60 -7.72 0.49
CA LEU A 69 11.47 -8.80 1.47
C LEU A 69 11.26 -8.24 2.89
N ASP A 70 12.11 -7.29 3.30
CA ASP A 70 12.06 -6.63 4.60
C ASP A 70 11.54 -5.19 4.46
N PHE A 71 10.50 -5.00 3.67
CA PHE A 71 9.94 -3.68 3.44
C PHE A 71 9.31 -3.13 4.74
N PRO A 72 9.81 -2.00 5.30
CA PRO A 72 9.22 -1.41 6.48
C PRO A 72 7.93 -0.71 6.08
N TYR A 73 6.80 -1.12 6.63
CA TYR A 73 5.55 -0.38 6.41
C TYR A 73 5.48 0.84 7.35
N PRO A 74 4.84 1.93 6.90
CA PRO A 74 4.58 3.08 7.77
C PRO A 74 3.88 2.63 9.07
N PRO A 75 4.31 3.13 10.25
CA PRO A 75 3.58 2.89 11.48
C PRO A 75 2.17 3.49 11.40
N PRO A 76 1.18 2.96 12.15
CA PRO A 76 -0.20 3.43 12.09
C PRO A 76 -0.41 4.92 12.39
N THR A 77 0.50 5.53 13.15
CA THR A 77 0.49 6.95 13.51
C THR A 77 1.09 7.84 12.43
N SER A 78 1.64 7.28 11.35
CA SER A 78 2.20 8.06 10.25
C SER A 78 1.14 8.94 9.59
N PRO A 79 1.51 10.14 9.12
CA PRO A 79 0.63 10.97 8.31
C PRO A 79 0.34 10.28 6.97
N ALA A 80 -0.78 10.63 6.34
CA ALA A 80 -1.06 10.19 4.97
C ALA A 80 0.02 10.70 4.00
N ILE A 81 0.45 9.82 3.09
CA ILE A 81 1.43 10.17 2.05
C ILE A 81 0.70 10.92 0.93
N PRO A 82 1.01 12.22 0.69
CA PRO A 82 0.23 13.05 -0.24
C PRO A 82 0.27 12.61 -1.70
N GLN A 83 1.35 11.94 -2.12
CA GLN A 83 1.55 11.48 -3.50
C GLN A 83 0.79 10.18 -3.81
N LEU A 84 0.22 9.53 -2.79
CA LEU A 84 -0.67 8.38 -2.93
C LEU A 84 -2.14 8.84 -3.09
N PRO A 85 -3.09 7.94 -3.38
CA PRO A 85 -4.50 8.28 -3.33
C PRO A 85 -4.88 8.69 -1.91
N PRO A 86 -5.89 9.56 -1.73
CA PRO A 86 -6.41 9.88 -0.40
C PRO A 86 -6.67 8.61 0.43
N PRO A 87 -6.43 8.65 1.75
CA PRO A 87 -6.68 7.50 2.61
C PRO A 87 -8.10 6.95 2.42
N ALA A 88 -8.21 5.65 2.27
CA ALA A 88 -9.48 4.95 2.26
C ALA A 88 -10.05 4.92 3.69
N ASN A 89 -11.33 5.23 3.85
CA ASN A 89 -12.00 5.31 5.16
C ASN A 89 -12.78 4.04 5.53
N ASP A 90 -12.70 2.99 4.72
CA ASP A 90 -13.39 1.71 4.90
C ASP A 90 -12.42 0.59 5.36
N GLY A 91 -11.25 0.96 5.88
CA GLY A 91 -10.27 0.02 6.42
C GLY A 91 -10.80 -0.72 7.65
N LEU A 92 -10.34 -1.97 7.77
CA LEU A 92 -10.49 -2.82 8.94
C LEU A 92 -9.09 -2.96 9.56
N GLY A 93 -8.94 -2.56 10.81
CA GLY A 93 -7.66 -2.63 11.52
C GLY A 93 -7.69 -3.65 12.64
N CYS A 94 -6.63 -4.46 12.75
CA CYS A 94 -6.45 -5.37 13.86
C CYS A 94 -6.30 -4.59 15.17
N GLN A 95 -6.88 -5.11 16.26
CA GLN A 95 -6.74 -4.55 17.60
C GLN A 95 -5.41 -4.95 18.25
N GLU A 96 -4.84 -6.08 17.85
CA GLU A 96 -3.65 -6.67 18.49
C GLU A 96 -2.34 -6.33 17.75
N CYS A 97 -2.40 -5.95 16.47
CA CYS A 97 -1.23 -5.57 15.69
C CYS A 97 -1.53 -4.46 14.66
N SER A 98 -0.53 -4.05 13.89
CA SER A 98 -0.63 -3.00 12.86
C SER A 98 -1.31 -3.45 11.57
N TYR A 99 -1.78 -4.69 11.48
CA TYR A 99 -2.38 -5.24 10.26
C TYR A 99 -3.69 -4.53 9.88
N VAL A 100 -3.77 -4.09 8.62
CA VAL A 100 -4.96 -3.45 8.05
C VAL A 100 -5.30 -4.07 6.70
N VAL A 101 -6.59 -4.25 6.46
CA VAL A 101 -7.16 -4.67 5.17
C VAL A 101 -8.53 -4.06 4.98
N ARG A 102 -9.05 -4.04 3.74
CA ARG A 102 -10.40 -3.54 3.46
C ARG A 102 -11.46 -4.64 3.36
N ALA A 103 -11.04 -5.91 3.22
CA ALA A 103 -11.94 -7.04 3.05
C ALA A 103 -12.15 -7.82 4.36
N ASN A 104 -13.42 -8.01 4.75
CA ASN A 104 -13.79 -8.79 5.95
C ASN A 104 -13.30 -10.25 5.89
N SER A 105 -13.24 -10.87 4.70
CA SER A 105 -12.69 -12.22 4.53
C SER A 105 -11.20 -12.28 4.89
N MET A 106 -10.42 -11.28 4.47
CA MET A 106 -9.00 -11.18 4.78
C MET A 106 -8.75 -10.90 6.26
N MET A 107 -9.55 -10.02 6.87
CA MET A 107 -9.41 -9.73 8.31
C MET A 107 -9.72 -10.96 9.17
N ARG A 108 -10.77 -11.71 8.85
CA ARG A 108 -11.07 -12.99 9.51
C ARG A 108 -9.94 -14.01 9.32
N ALA A 109 -9.36 -14.10 8.13
CA ALA A 109 -8.24 -14.99 7.86
C ALA A 109 -7.00 -14.61 8.66
N HIS A 110 -6.72 -13.32 8.82
CA HIS A 110 -5.65 -12.81 9.67
C HIS A 110 -5.86 -13.22 11.14
N TYR A 111 -7.03 -12.92 11.73
CA TYR A 111 -7.34 -13.29 13.11
C TYR A 111 -7.23 -14.80 13.38
N ARG A 112 -7.67 -15.64 12.45
CA ARG A 112 -7.50 -17.10 12.57
C ARG A 112 -6.06 -17.57 12.54
N LYS A 113 -5.20 -16.88 11.78
CA LYS A 113 -3.81 -17.30 11.54
C LYS A 113 -2.79 -16.69 12.50
N GLN A 114 -3.11 -15.52 13.06
CA GLN A 114 -2.14 -14.73 13.85
C GLN A 114 -2.58 -14.54 15.30
N HIS A 115 -3.87 -14.71 15.59
CA HIS A 115 -4.46 -14.48 16.91
C HIS A 115 -5.32 -15.67 17.37
N ASP A 116 -5.15 -16.84 16.73
CA ASP A 116 -5.87 -18.10 16.99
C ASP A 116 -7.38 -17.95 17.20
N TRP A 117 -7.98 -16.96 16.54
CA TRP A 117 -9.38 -16.62 16.75
C TRP A 117 -10.26 -17.70 16.14
N VAL A 118 -10.93 -18.46 17.00
CA VAL A 118 -11.95 -19.44 16.60
C VAL A 118 -13.32 -18.78 16.63
N ASN A 119 -14.02 -18.81 15.50
CA ASN A 119 -15.42 -18.41 15.46
C ASN A 119 -16.24 -19.44 16.26
N ASN A 120 -16.59 -19.13 17.50
CA ASN A 120 -17.35 -20.01 18.39
C ASN A 120 -18.78 -20.32 17.90
N ARG A 121 -19.22 -19.76 16.76
CA ARG A 121 -20.49 -20.12 16.13
C ARG A 121 -20.45 -21.50 15.50
N LYS A 122 -21.19 -22.44 16.09
CA LYS A 122 -21.66 -23.66 15.41
C LYS A 122 -22.38 -23.26 14.12
N SER A 123 -22.10 -23.94 13.00
CA SER A 123 -22.80 -23.68 11.74
C SER A 123 -24.30 -23.93 11.91
N GLY A 124 -25.12 -22.91 11.69
CA GLY A 124 -26.57 -23.00 11.79
C GLY A 124 -27.24 -21.70 11.34
N ARG A 125 -28.50 -21.80 10.86
CA ARG A 125 -29.31 -20.63 10.48
C ARG A 125 -29.49 -19.71 11.69
N LEU A 126 -29.11 -18.44 11.56
CA LEU A 126 -29.49 -17.43 12.56
C LEU A 126 -31.02 -17.36 12.64
N ARG A 127 -31.55 -17.38 13.87
CA ARG A 127 -32.87 -16.80 14.11
C ARG A 127 -32.79 -15.31 13.73
N LYS A 128 -33.71 -14.82 12.89
CA LYS A 128 -33.86 -13.39 12.58
C LYS A 128 -33.91 -12.62 13.90
N GLY A 129 -33.09 -11.57 14.04
CA GLY A 129 -33.11 -10.67 15.21
C GLY A 129 -31.95 -10.81 16.21
N ILE A 130 -31.06 -11.80 16.09
CA ILE A 130 -29.86 -11.86 16.94
C ILE A 130 -28.76 -10.96 16.35
N ALA A 131 -28.40 -9.91 17.09
CA ALA A 131 -27.26 -9.05 16.75
C ALA A 131 -26.00 -9.89 16.53
N ALA A 132 -25.22 -9.58 15.49
CA ALA A 132 -23.92 -10.23 15.31
C ALA A 132 -23.05 -9.89 16.53
N PRO A 133 -22.30 -10.87 17.08
CA PRO A 133 -21.35 -10.57 18.15
C PRO A 133 -20.38 -9.47 17.69
N PRO A 134 -19.89 -8.64 18.63
CA PRO A 134 -18.94 -7.57 18.31
C PRO A 134 -17.74 -8.16 17.57
N ARG A 135 -17.36 -7.50 16.47
CA ARG A 135 -16.19 -7.89 15.69
C ARG A 135 -14.94 -7.54 16.51
N PRO A 136 -13.91 -8.41 16.56
CA PRO A 136 -12.71 -8.15 17.35
C PRO A 136 -11.76 -7.13 16.68
N TRP A 137 -12.12 -6.54 15.53
CA TRP A 137 -11.31 -5.57 14.79
C TRP A 137 -11.99 -4.20 14.70
N ARG A 138 -11.18 -3.15 14.57
CA ARG A 138 -11.65 -1.78 14.32
C ARG A 138 -12.19 -1.66 12.90
N THR A 139 -13.19 -0.81 12.70
CA THR A 139 -13.75 -0.45 11.40
C THR A 139 -13.65 1.04 11.17
N GLY A 140 -13.66 1.49 9.91
CA GLY A 140 -13.54 2.91 9.60
C GLY A 140 -12.10 3.41 9.65
N VAL A 141 -11.13 2.49 9.64
CA VAL A 141 -9.71 2.81 9.75
C VAL A 141 -9.25 3.49 8.46
N ARG A 142 -8.54 4.61 8.61
CA ARG A 142 -7.95 5.33 7.48
C ARG A 142 -6.69 4.61 7.03
N CYS A 143 -6.62 4.24 5.76
CA CYS A 143 -5.52 3.42 5.26
C CYS A 143 -5.10 3.75 3.82
N GLN A 144 -3.83 3.54 3.53
CA GLN A 144 -3.23 3.69 2.21
C GLN A 144 -2.43 2.43 1.85
N ARG A 145 -1.97 2.36 0.59
CA ARG A 145 -1.02 1.35 0.14
C ARG A 145 -0.03 2.00 -0.82
N LEU A 146 1.24 1.61 -0.74
CA LEU A 146 2.28 2.10 -1.64
C LEU A 146 2.19 1.39 -2.99
N PHE A 147 2.19 0.06 -2.97
CA PHE A 147 2.15 -0.76 -4.18
C PHE A 147 0.75 -1.30 -4.44
N THR A 148 0.36 -1.36 -5.71
CA THR A 148 -0.98 -1.85 -6.10
C THR A 148 -1.06 -3.38 -6.18
N HIS A 149 0.07 -4.03 -6.48
CA HIS A 149 0.21 -5.47 -6.66
C HIS A 149 1.58 -5.95 -6.17
N ARG A 150 1.76 -7.27 -6.07
CA ARG A 150 3.01 -7.96 -5.71
C ARG A 150 3.45 -7.73 -4.25
N ARG A 151 4.74 -7.90 -3.96
CA ARG A 151 5.29 -7.73 -2.62
C ARG A 151 5.11 -6.28 -2.18
N ALA A 152 5.02 -6.05 -0.88
CA ALA A 152 4.77 -4.73 -0.29
C ALA A 152 3.41 -4.07 -0.67
N SER A 153 2.47 -4.80 -1.29
CA SER A 153 1.14 -4.26 -1.64
C SER A 153 0.13 -4.25 -0.49
N GLN A 154 0.59 -4.43 0.76
CA GLN A 154 -0.27 -4.42 1.94
C GLN A 154 -0.77 -3.00 2.23
N TRP A 155 -1.96 -2.92 2.81
CA TRP A 155 -2.47 -1.67 3.36
C TRP A 155 -1.78 -1.37 4.69
N PHE A 156 -1.49 -0.09 4.91
CA PHE A 156 -1.03 0.43 6.20
C PHE A 156 -2.02 1.48 6.69
N GLU A 157 -2.16 1.54 8.02
CA GLU A 157 -2.95 2.56 8.70
C GLU A 157 -2.23 3.90 8.67
N VAL A 158 -3.00 4.98 8.62
CA VAL A 158 -2.47 6.33 8.72
C VAL A 158 -3.32 7.10 9.71
N GLU A 159 -2.69 8.06 10.39
CA GLU A 159 -3.37 9.01 11.27
C GLU A 159 -4.21 8.30 12.36
N ARG A 160 -3.66 7.21 12.91
CA ARG A 160 -4.23 6.58 14.11
C ARG A 160 -3.98 7.48 15.32
N ASP A 161 -5.05 7.80 16.03
CA ASP A 161 -5.05 8.50 17.32
C ASP A 161 -4.45 7.65 18.46
#